data_AF-A0A519TR01-F1
#
_entry.id   AF-A0A519TR01-F1
#
_cell.length_a   1.000
_cell.length_b   1.000
_cell.length_c   1.000
_cell.angle_alpha   90.00
_cell.angle_beta   90.00
_cell.angle_gamma   90.00
#
_symmetry.space_group_name_H-M   'P 1'
#
loop_
_entity.id
_entity.type
_entity.pdbx_description
1 polymer ?
#
loop_
_entity_poly.entity_id
_entity_poly.type
_entity_poly.pdbx_seq_one_letter_code
_entity_poly.pdbx_strand_id
1 'polypeptide(L)'
;MTSKCCEILAKKKLNITFIESASAGYLAYRFSLSPCSGKILNGGLVCYDLKIKEKILKISPKLIEKYTAESMEVTEELVKKSKDLFKSDIYVGCTGLLKRGGSETPEKPVGTFFYSILYKNKIYNYRCLCKGSKEKKLNTLIRYICK
;
A
#
# COMPACT_ATOMS: atom_id res chain seq x y z
N MET A 1 10.35 13.61 5.82
CA MET A 1 8.91 13.22 5.92
C MET A 1 8.78 11.79 6.41
N THR A 2 9.27 10.77 5.68
CA THR A 2 9.28 9.37 6.15
C THR A 2 9.96 9.20 7.53
N SER A 3 11.14 9.80 7.76
CA SER A 3 11.80 9.76 9.08
C SER A 3 10.90 10.25 10.21
N LYS A 4 10.28 11.43 10.04
CA LYS A 4 9.34 12.00 11.02
C LYS A 4 8.12 11.10 11.26
N CYS A 5 7.58 10.47 10.21
CA CYS A 5 6.51 9.48 10.34
C CYS A 5 6.98 8.29 11.21
N CYS A 6 8.13 7.70 10.89
CA CYS A 6 8.72 6.60 11.66
C CYS A 6 8.96 6.97 13.13
N GLU A 7 9.50 8.16 13.39
CA GLU A 7 9.73 8.68 14.75
C GLU A 7 8.42 8.83 15.53
N ILE A 8 7.35 9.33 14.90
CA ILE A 8 6.02 9.45 15.52
C ILE A 8 5.45 8.07 15.85
N LEU A 9 5.54 7.11 14.93
CA LEU A 9 5.09 5.73 15.17
C LEU A 9 5.84 5.11 16.36
N ALA A 10 7.17 5.24 16.38
CA ALA A 10 8.00 4.73 17.46
C ALA A 10 7.66 5.39 18.81
N LYS A 11 7.50 6.72 18.84
CA LYS A 11 7.10 7.46 20.06
C LYS A 11 5.73 7.02 20.57
N LYS A 12 4.81 6.68 19.68
CA LYS A 12 3.46 6.18 20.01
C LYS A 12 3.43 4.68 20.27
N LYS A 13 4.57 3.97 20.15
CA LYS A 13 4.66 2.51 20.25
C LYS A 13 3.71 1.79 19.29
N LEU A 14 3.55 2.33 18.08
CA LEU A 14 2.74 1.74 17.02
C LEU A 14 3.63 1.01 16.03
N ASN A 15 3.18 -0.15 15.57
CA ASN A 15 3.79 -0.86 14.46
C ASN A 15 2.95 -0.76 13.17
N ILE A 16 3.59 -1.08 12.04
CA ILE A 16 3.05 -0.90 10.70
C ILE A 16 3.42 -2.08 9.79
N THR A 17 2.47 -2.47 8.93
CA THR A 17 2.67 -3.46 7.86
C THR A 17 2.27 -2.87 6.51
N PHE A 18 3.04 -3.20 5.47
CA PHE A 18 2.74 -2.80 4.09
C PHE A 18 2.27 -3.99 3.24
N ILE A 19 1.17 -3.80 2.49
CA ILE A 19 0.65 -4.75 1.51
C ILE A 19 0.76 -4.10 0.15
N GLU A 20 1.74 -4.54 -0.64
CA GLU A 20 2.24 -3.81 -1.80
C GLU A 20 1.98 -4.56 -3.10
N SER A 21 1.32 -3.93 -4.06
CA SER A 21 1.29 -4.38 -5.45
C SER A 21 2.25 -3.52 -6.27
N ALA A 22 1.78 -2.41 -6.83
CA ALA A 22 2.55 -1.57 -7.75
C ALA A 22 3.85 -0.96 -7.18
N SER A 23 3.95 -0.81 -5.85
CA SER A 23 5.15 -0.32 -5.18
C SER A 23 6.19 -1.43 -4.92
N ALA A 24 5.83 -2.71 -5.05
CA ALA A 24 6.74 -3.85 -5.06
C ALA A 24 7.77 -3.89 -3.92
N GLY A 25 7.36 -3.56 -2.70
CA GLY A 25 8.24 -3.56 -1.51
C GLY A 25 8.94 -2.23 -1.26
N TYR A 26 8.74 -1.23 -2.13
CA TYR A 26 9.35 0.09 -1.98
C TYR A 26 8.92 0.78 -0.68
N LEU A 27 7.66 0.66 -0.25
CA LEU A 27 7.20 1.31 0.98
C LEU A 27 7.89 0.69 2.21
N ALA A 28 7.91 -0.64 2.28
CA ALA A 28 8.63 -1.37 3.33
C ALA A 28 10.12 -1.03 3.34
N TYR A 29 10.79 -1.05 2.18
CA TYR A 29 12.19 -0.65 2.03
C TYR A 29 12.44 0.76 2.56
N ARG A 30 11.58 1.72 2.22
CA ARG A 30 11.77 3.10 2.69
C ARG A 30 11.61 3.25 4.20
N PHE A 31 10.76 2.43 4.83
CA PHE A 31 10.64 2.39 6.29
C PHE A 31 11.80 1.63 6.94
N SER A 32 12.37 0.62 6.29
CA SER A 32 13.50 -0.15 6.81
C SER A 32 14.78 0.68 6.97
N LEU A 33 14.94 1.74 6.16
CA LEU A 33 16.04 2.69 6.27
C LEU A 33 15.99 3.59 7.52
N SER A 34 14.87 3.62 8.25
CA SER A 34 14.78 4.40 9.49
C SER A 34 15.54 3.71 10.63
N PRO A 35 16.24 4.45 11.50
CA PRO A 35 16.80 3.89 12.75
C PRO A 35 15.73 3.30 13.68
N CYS A 36 14.46 3.67 13.50
CA CYS A 36 13.34 3.15 14.27
C CYS A 36 12.73 1.87 13.67
N SER A 37 13.22 1.38 12.52
CA SER A 37 12.59 0.32 11.74
C SER A 37 12.31 -0.94 12.55
N GLY A 38 13.27 -1.42 13.35
CA GLY A 38 13.10 -2.60 14.21
C GLY A 38 12.03 -2.46 15.31
N LYS A 39 11.57 -1.24 15.61
CA LYS A 39 10.50 -0.97 16.58
C LYS A 39 9.13 -0.83 15.93
N ILE A 40 9.07 -0.52 14.64
CA ILE A 40 7.82 -0.11 13.97
C ILE A 40 7.45 -1.01 12.80
N LEU A 41 8.41 -1.54 12.03
CA LEU A 41 8.11 -2.26 10.80
C LEU A 41 7.94 -3.74 11.10
N ASN A 42 6.69 -4.21 11.13
CA ASN A 42 6.39 -5.64 11.31
C ASN A 42 6.75 -6.48 10.07
N GLY A 43 6.79 -5.85 8.90
CA GLY A 43 7.05 -6.50 7.62
C GLY A 43 6.02 -6.11 6.57
N GLY A 44 5.81 -7.00 5.60
CA GLY A 44 4.86 -6.76 4.52
C GLY A 44 4.71 -7.94 3.58
N LEU A 45 3.74 -7.82 2.67
CA LEU A 45 3.50 -8.76 1.60
C LEU A 45 3.51 -8.02 0.26
N VAL A 46 4.40 -8.44 -0.64
CA VAL A 46 4.32 -8.03 -2.05
C VAL A 46 3.39 -8.98 -2.78
N CYS A 47 2.20 -8.50 -3.16
CA CYS A 47 1.16 -9.26 -3.83
C CYS A 47 0.91 -8.72 -5.25
N TYR A 48 1.95 -8.68 -6.08
CA TYR A 48 1.87 -8.12 -7.45
C TYR A 48 0.92 -8.94 -8.34
N ASP A 49 1.04 -10.25 -8.31
CA ASP A 49 0.23 -11.20 -9.09
C ASP A 49 -1.19 -11.37 -8.50
N LEU A 50 -2.19 -11.50 -9.37
CA LEU A 50 -3.59 -11.69 -8.96
C LEU A 50 -3.79 -12.99 -8.17
N LYS A 51 -3.11 -14.08 -8.55
CA LYS A 51 -3.18 -15.37 -7.84
C LYS A 51 -2.65 -15.26 -6.42
N ILE A 52 -1.70 -14.36 -6.14
CA ILE A 52 -1.25 -14.11 -4.77
C ILE A 52 -2.34 -13.39 -3.96
N LYS A 53 -3.01 -12.40 -4.55
CA LYS A 53 -4.16 -11.72 -3.92
C LYS A 53 -5.28 -12.72 -3.59
N GLU A 54 -5.55 -13.66 -4.48
CA GLU A 54 -6.58 -14.68 -4.31
C GLU A 54 -6.17 -15.78 -3.32
N LYS A 55 -4.97 -16.35 -3.44
CA LYS A 55 -4.57 -17.51 -2.61
C LYS A 55 -4.14 -17.11 -1.20
N ILE A 56 -3.35 -16.04 -1.07
CA ILE A 56 -2.76 -15.63 0.21
C ILE A 56 -3.70 -14.70 0.97
N LEU A 57 -4.22 -13.68 0.29
CA LEU A 57 -5.13 -12.71 0.91
C LEU A 57 -6.60 -13.08 0.76
N LYS A 58 -6.94 -14.18 0.07
CA LYS A 58 -8.34 -14.64 -0.09
C LYS A 58 -9.26 -13.54 -0.64
N ILE A 59 -8.72 -12.68 -1.51
CA ILE A 59 -9.51 -11.67 -2.21
C ILE A 59 -10.37 -12.36 -3.26
N SER A 60 -11.65 -11.99 -3.29
CA SER A 60 -12.60 -12.57 -4.24
C SER A 60 -12.23 -12.20 -5.68
N PRO A 61 -12.12 -13.17 -6.61
CA PRO A 61 -11.91 -12.89 -8.03
C PRO A 61 -13.01 -11.97 -8.61
N LYS A 62 -14.26 -12.11 -8.13
CA LYS A 62 -15.38 -11.26 -8.56
C LYS A 62 -15.17 -9.78 -8.23
N LEU A 63 -14.46 -9.46 -7.14
CA LEU A 63 -14.14 -8.08 -6.77
C LEU A 63 -13.14 -7.49 -7.77
N ILE A 64 -12.12 -8.28 -8.13
CA ILE A 64 -11.09 -7.88 -9.10
C ILE A 64 -11.69 -7.76 -10.50
N GLU A 65 -12.58 -8.66 -10.90
CA GLU A 65 -13.28 -8.60 -12.18
C GLU A 65 -14.13 -7.32 -12.30
N LYS A 66 -14.87 -6.98 -11.24
CA LYS A 66 -15.77 -5.83 -11.22
C LYS A 66 -15.04 -4.48 -11.17
N TYR A 67 -13.98 -4.38 -10.36
CA TYR A 67 -13.33 -3.09 -10.06
C TYR A 67 -11.92 -2.96 -10.62
N THR A 68 -11.32 -4.04 -11.13
CA THR A 68 -9.89 -4.18 -11.48
C THR A 68 -8.96 -4.17 -10.26
N ALA A 69 -7.74 -4.69 -10.43
CA ALA A 69 -6.74 -4.79 -9.36
C ALA A 69 -6.20 -3.42 -8.91
N GLU A 70 -6.25 -2.41 -9.78
CA GLU A 70 -5.89 -1.03 -9.48
C GLU A 70 -7.14 -0.18 -9.17
N SER A 71 -7.78 -0.48 -8.03
CA SER A 71 -9.01 0.17 -7.56
C SER A 71 -9.03 0.38 -6.05
N MET A 72 -9.93 1.23 -5.55
CA MET A 72 -10.04 1.48 -4.12
C MET A 72 -10.59 0.26 -3.38
N GLU A 73 -11.57 -0.41 -3.98
CA GLU A 73 -12.27 -1.56 -3.43
C GLU A 73 -11.31 -2.72 -3.19
N VAL A 74 -10.43 -3.02 -4.15
CA VAL A 74 -9.39 -4.04 -3.98
C VAL A 74 -8.35 -3.58 -2.94
N THR A 75 -7.99 -2.29 -2.91
CA THR A 75 -7.00 -1.76 -1.95
C THR A 75 -7.49 -1.86 -0.50
N GLU A 76 -8.77 -1.58 -0.27
CA GLU A 76 -9.41 -1.72 1.03
C GLU A 76 -9.44 -3.19 1.46
N GLU A 77 -9.75 -4.10 0.53
CA GLU A 77 -9.76 -5.52 0.83
C GLU A 77 -8.36 -6.06 1.15
N LEU A 78 -7.30 -5.54 0.51
CA LEU A 78 -5.90 -5.87 0.84
C LEU A 78 -5.61 -5.62 2.33
N VAL A 79 -5.97 -4.44 2.87
CA VAL A 79 -5.70 -4.14 4.29
C VAL A 79 -6.60 -4.94 5.23
N LYS A 80 -7.88 -5.17 4.88
CA LYS A 80 -8.79 -5.98 5.70
C LYS A 80 -8.29 -7.41 5.84
N LYS A 81 -7.95 -8.05 4.73
CA LYS A 81 -7.49 -9.45 4.71
C LYS A 81 -6.10 -9.63 5.29
N SER A 82 -5.27 -8.59 5.26
CA SER A 82 -3.92 -8.66 5.83
C SER A 82 -3.89 -8.84 7.35
N LYS A 83 -4.99 -8.53 8.06
CA LYS A 83 -5.13 -8.80 9.50
C LYS A 83 -5.02 -10.28 9.85
N ASP A 84 -5.34 -11.17 8.90
CA ASP A 84 -5.25 -12.62 9.09
C ASP A 84 -3.78 -13.10 9.08
N LEU A 85 -2.88 -12.31 8.49
CA LEU A 85 -1.46 -12.64 8.31
C LEU A 85 -0.54 -11.88 9.28
N PHE A 86 -0.92 -10.64 9.62
CA PHE A 86 -0.11 -9.75 10.44
C PHE A 86 -0.92 -9.23 11.62
N LYS A 87 -0.24 -9.01 12.76
CA LYS A 87 -0.81 -8.38 13.95
C LYS A 87 -0.18 -7.00 14.13
N SER A 88 -0.68 -6.05 13.34
CA SER A 88 -0.19 -4.68 13.33
C SER A 88 -1.25 -3.67 13.82
N ASP A 89 -0.80 -2.52 14.33
CA ASP A 89 -1.64 -1.39 14.68
C ASP A 89 -2.11 -0.64 13.42
N ILE A 90 -1.23 -0.56 12.43
CA ILE A 90 -1.44 0.13 11.16
C ILE A 90 -1.17 -0.82 10.00
N TYR A 91 -2.09 -0.88 9.04
CA TYR A 91 -1.89 -1.58 7.77
C TYR A 91 -2.03 -0.59 6.63
N VAL A 92 -1.07 -0.60 5.71
CA VAL A 92 -1.09 0.24 4.52
C VAL A 92 -1.10 -0.66 3.29
N GLY A 93 -2.21 -0.67 2.57
CA GLY A 93 -2.36 -1.35 1.30
C GLY A 93 -2.11 -0.37 0.17
N CYS A 94 -1.39 -0.79 -0.88
CA CYS A 94 -1.18 0.04 -2.05
C CYS A 94 -1.20 -0.76 -3.36
N THR A 95 -1.98 -0.26 -4.31
CA THR A 95 -2.00 -0.71 -5.71
C THR A 95 -2.01 0.51 -6.64
N GLY A 96 -1.79 0.30 -7.93
CA GLY A 96 -1.76 1.40 -8.89
C GLY A 96 -1.02 1.10 -10.18
N LEU A 97 -0.83 2.14 -10.98
CA LEU A 97 -0.31 2.06 -12.33
C LEU A 97 1.07 2.74 -12.39
N LEU A 98 2.14 2.03 -12.00
CA LEU A 98 3.50 2.59 -12.05
C LEU A 98 4.00 2.75 -13.49
N LYS A 99 3.56 1.87 -14.39
CA LYS A 99 3.88 1.79 -15.83
C LYS A 99 2.60 1.48 -16.63
N ARG A 100 2.66 1.64 -17.95
CA ARG A 100 1.54 1.35 -18.87
C ARG A 100 1.04 -0.09 -18.74
N GLY A 101 -0.24 -0.29 -19.06
CA GLY A 101 -0.93 -1.58 -19.00
C GLY A 101 -1.78 -1.73 -17.73
N GLY A 102 -2.06 -2.97 -17.33
CA GLY A 102 -3.01 -3.24 -16.25
C GLY A 102 -4.39 -2.72 -16.61
N SER A 103 -5.05 -2.03 -15.68
CA SER A 103 -6.36 -1.41 -15.90
C SER A 103 -6.32 0.09 -16.25
N GLU A 104 -5.25 0.55 -16.90
CA GLU A 104 -5.12 1.93 -17.36
C GLU A 104 -6.29 2.36 -18.26
N THR A 105 -6.87 3.53 -17.97
CA THR A 105 -7.85 4.23 -18.81
C THR A 105 -7.53 5.73 -18.84
N PRO A 106 -8.15 6.54 -19.73
CA PRO A 106 -7.98 8.00 -19.71
C PRO A 106 -8.28 8.64 -18.34
N GLU A 107 -9.28 8.12 -17.62
CA GLU A 107 -9.69 8.60 -16.29
C GLU A 107 -8.78 8.05 -15.17
N LYS A 108 -8.03 6.98 -15.44
CA LYS A 108 -7.11 6.30 -14.54
C LYS A 108 -5.75 6.11 -15.23
N PRO A 109 -5.01 7.19 -15.51
CA PRO A 109 -3.77 7.12 -16.27
C PRO A 109 -2.62 6.57 -15.43
N VAL A 110 -1.51 6.20 -16.08
CA VAL A 110 -0.24 5.87 -15.42
C VAL A 110 0.17 6.96 -14.43
N GLY A 111 0.51 6.53 -13.23
CA GLY A 111 0.76 7.36 -12.06
C GLY A 111 -0.40 7.38 -11.08
N THR A 112 -1.56 6.83 -11.43
CA THR A 112 -2.64 6.66 -10.46
C THR A 112 -2.28 5.58 -9.45
N PHE A 113 -2.30 5.93 -8.17
CA PHE A 113 -2.21 4.98 -7.06
C PHE A 113 -3.44 5.09 -6.17
N PHE A 114 -3.82 3.95 -5.62
CA PHE A 114 -4.79 3.81 -4.55
C PHE A 114 -4.04 3.30 -3.33
N TYR A 115 -4.28 3.90 -2.18
CA TYR A 115 -3.78 3.39 -0.92
C TYR A 115 -4.85 3.51 0.16
N SER A 116 -4.90 2.47 1.00
CA SER A 116 -5.81 2.39 2.14
C SER A 116 -4.99 2.24 3.41
N ILE A 117 -5.36 2.99 4.44
CA ILE A 117 -4.75 2.91 5.77
C ILE A 117 -5.81 2.39 6.72
N LEU A 118 -5.57 1.22 7.30
CA LEU A 118 -6.39 0.68 8.38
C LEU A 118 -5.69 0.97 9.70
N TYR A 119 -6.36 1.73 10.58
CA TYR A 119 -5.89 2.04 11.93
C TYR A 119 -7.06 2.06 12.91
N LYS A 120 -6.96 1.35 14.03
CA LYS A 120 -8.03 1.22 15.04
C LYS A 120 -9.39 0.84 14.45
N ASN A 121 -9.40 -0.16 13.56
CA ASN A 121 -10.59 -0.63 12.82
C ASN A 121 -11.29 0.44 11.96
N LYS A 122 -10.64 1.58 11.70
CA LYS A 122 -11.10 2.59 10.73
C LYS A 122 -10.23 2.54 9.49
N ILE A 123 -10.88 2.66 8.34
CA ILE A 123 -10.23 2.63 7.03
C ILE A 123 -10.24 4.04 6.45
N TYR A 124 -9.08 4.47 5.98
CA TYR A 124 -8.87 5.75 5.32
C TYR A 124 -8.38 5.49 3.91
N ASN A 125 -9.19 5.90 2.93
CA ASN A 125 -9.00 5.57 1.53
C ASN A 125 -8.54 6.80 0.75
N TYR A 126 -7.50 6.64 -0.08
CA TYR A 126 -6.89 7.74 -0.81
C TYR A 126 -6.51 7.34 -2.22
N ARG A 127 -6.74 8.27 -3.16
CA ARG A 127 -6.30 8.18 -4.54
C ARG A 127 -5.37 9.34 -4.84
N CYS A 128 -4.23 9.09 -5.48
CA CYS A 128 -3.32 10.14 -5.92
C CYS A 128 -2.82 9.89 -7.34
N LEU A 129 -2.52 10.98 -8.05
CA LEU A 129 -1.87 10.95 -9.37
C LEU A 129 -0.43 11.45 -9.23
N CYS A 130 0.54 10.55 -9.36
CA CYS A 130 1.96 10.85 -9.28
C CYS A 130 2.57 10.99 -10.68
N LYS A 131 3.26 12.11 -10.94
CA LYS A 131 3.89 12.42 -12.25
C LYS A 131 5.40 12.14 -12.24
N GLY A 132 5.99 12.01 -13.44
CA GLY A 132 7.44 11.86 -13.64
C GLY A 132 7.89 10.40 -13.89
N SER A 133 9.20 10.14 -13.69
CA SER A 133 9.77 8.79 -13.80
C SER A 133 9.14 7.82 -12.79
N LYS A 134 9.35 6.51 -12.97
CA LYS A 134 8.82 5.47 -12.06
C LYS A 134 9.28 5.73 -10.62
N GLU A 135 10.55 6.06 -10.44
CA GLU A 135 11.17 6.37 -9.15
C GLU A 135 10.60 7.65 -8.55
N LYS A 136 10.36 8.68 -9.37
CA LYS A 136 9.74 9.93 -8.92
C LYS A 136 8.29 9.72 -8.49
N LYS A 137 7.55 8.82 -9.17
CA LYS A 137 6.21 8.42 -8.79
C LYS A 137 6.19 7.75 -7.41
N LEU A 138 7.06 6.76 -7.19
CA LEU A 138 7.18 6.06 -5.89
C LEU A 138 7.60 7.01 -4.76
N ASN A 139 8.54 7.91 -5.04
CA ASN A 139 8.94 8.95 -4.08
C ASN A 139 7.79 9.90 -3.72
N THR A 140 6.92 10.21 -4.68
CA THR A 140 5.73 11.05 -4.45
C THR A 140 4.69 10.29 -3.64
N LEU A 141 4.43 9.03 -3.99
CA LEU A 141 3.50 8.14 -3.29
C LEU A 141 3.82 8.05 -1.79
N ILE A 142 5.07 7.76 -1.42
CA ILE A 142 5.42 7.64 0.00
C ILE A 142 5.28 8.97 0.76
N ARG A 143 5.45 10.12 0.10
CA ARG A 143 5.19 11.43 0.71
C ARG A 143 3.70 11.61 1.02
N TYR A 144 2.81 11.14 0.14
CA TYR A 144 1.37 11.15 0.43
C TYR A 144 0.99 10.22 1.59
N ILE A 145 1.58 9.02 1.65
CA ILE A 145 1.33 8.06 2.73
C ILE A 145 1.86 8.56 4.08
N CYS A 146 2.99 9.27 4.09
CA CYS A 146 3.64 9.76 5.32
C CYS A 146 3.22 11.19 5.73
N LYS A 147 2.24 11.79 5.05
CA LYS A 147 1.75 13.15 5.35
C LYS A 147 0.82 13.13 6.55
#